data_AF-A0A2T0BLP6-F1
#
_entry.id   AF-A0A2T0BLP6-F1
#
_cell.length_a   1.000
_cell.length_b   1.000
_cell.length_c   1.000
_cell.angle_alpha   90.00
_cell.angle_beta   90.00
_cell.angle_gamma   90.00
#
_symmetry.space_group_name_H-M   'P 1'
#
loop_
_entity.id
_entity.type
_entity.pdbx_description
1 polymer ?
#
loop_
_entity_poly.entity_id
_entity_poly.type
_entity_poly.pdbx_seq_one_letter_code
_entity_poly.pdbx_strand_id
1 'polypeptide(L)' 'MQQINNSFSKRNALLAPRLIKALKSRKIRAYYCADATEAVEKALSLISPGSTLLEESKSL' A
#
# COMPACT_ATOMS: atom_id res chain seq x y z
N MET A 1 -1.53 11.46 -18.63
CA MET A 1 -0.83 10.98 -17.43
C MET A 1 0.58 11.57 -17.44
N GLN A 2 0.90 12.47 -16.51
CA GLN A 2 2.19 13.16 -16.54
C GLN A 2 3.32 12.17 -16.22
N GLN A 3 4.34 12.12 -17.09
CA GLN A 3 5.60 11.41 -16.86
C GLN A 3 6.39 12.09 -15.74
N ILE A 4 5.97 11.90 -14.50
CA ILE A 4 6.76 12.25 -13.33
C ILE A 4 7.08 10.91 -12.67
N ASN A 5 8.38 10.60 -12.48
CA ASN A 5 8.90 9.65 -11.48
C ASN A 5 9.44 8.26 -11.90
N ASN A 6 10.39 8.19 -12.84
CA ASN A 6 11.27 7.00 -12.94
C ASN A 6 12.19 6.85 -11.68
N SER A 7 12.67 7.97 -11.13
CA SER A 7 13.59 7.97 -9.97
C SER A 7 12.91 7.59 -8.66
N PHE A 8 11.71 8.11 -8.37
CA PHE A 8 11.02 7.79 -7.12
C PHE A 8 10.50 6.36 -7.10
N SER A 9 9.99 5.83 -8.21
CA SER A 9 9.59 4.41 -8.29
C SER A 9 10.78 3.49 -7.96
N LYS A 10 11.93 3.71 -8.61
CA LYS A 10 13.18 2.99 -8.33
C LYS A 10 13.65 3.14 -6.88
N ARG A 11 13.62 4.36 -6.34
CA ARG A 11 13.99 4.63 -4.94
C ARG A 11 13.07 3.90 -3.96
N ASN A 12 11.76 3.94 -4.21
CA ASN A 12 10.77 3.32 -3.35
C ASN A 12 10.90 1.79 -3.36
N ALA A 13 11.16 1.19 -4.54
CA ALA A 13 11.44 -0.24 -4.64
C ALA A 13 12.67 -0.67 -3.84
N LEU A 14 13.72 0.15 -3.78
CA LEU A 14 14.92 -0.13 -2.99
C LEU A 14 14.71 0.07 -1.48
N LEU A 15 13.89 1.05 -1.08
CA LEU A 15 13.64 1.36 0.34
C LEU A 15 12.56 0.48 0.97
N ALA A 16 11.61 -0.01 0.18
CA ALA A 16 10.48 -0.81 0.65
C ALA A 16 10.88 -2.04 1.47
N PRO A 17 11.87 -2.88 1.07
CA PRO A 17 12.28 -4.04 1.86
C PRO A 17 12.74 -3.68 3.27
N ARG A 18 13.45 -2.55 3.42
CA ARG A 18 13.92 -2.07 4.73
C ARG A 18 12.74 -1.66 5.61
N LEU A 19 11.78 -0.94 5.05
CA LEU A 19 10.58 -0.52 5.78
C LEU A 19 9.74 -1.73 6.19
N ILE A 20 9.49 -2.66 5.27
CA ILE A 20 8.74 -3.89 5.53
C ILE A 20 9.41 -4.71 6.63
N LYS A 21 10.75 -4.83 6.62
CA LYS A 21 11.50 -5.51 7.69
C LYS A 21 11.29 -4.85 9.05
N ALA A 22 11.32 -3.51 9.12
CA ALA A 22 11.10 -2.76 10.36
C ALA A 22 9.64 -2.85 10.87
N LEU A 23 8.67 -2.92 9.96
CA LEU A 23 7.26 -3.12 10.33
C LEU A 23 7.02 -4.55 10.81
N LYS A 24 7.62 -5.54 10.13
CA LYS A 24 7.56 -6.95 10.52
C LYS A 24 8.15 -7.19 11.91
N SER A 25 9.25 -6.51 12.28
CA SER A 25 9.81 -6.62 13.64
C SER A 25 8.88 -6.08 14.73
N ARG A 26 7.91 -5.22 14.37
CA ARG A 26 6.84 -4.71 15.25
C ARG A 26 5.56 -5.54 15.15
N LYS A 27 5.60 -6.73 14.54
CA LYS A 27 4.45 -7.60 14.27
C LYS A 27 3.40 -6.98 13.34
N ILE A 28 3.75 -5.96 12.56
CA ILE A 28 2.88 -5.34 11.55
C ILE A 28 3.15 -6.00 10.20
N ARG A 29 2.09 -6.45 9.52
CA ARG A 29 2.18 -6.95 8.13
C ARG A 29 2.10 -5.76 7.17
N ALA A 30 3.06 -5.67 6.26
CA ALA A 30 3.14 -4.59 5.28
C ALA A 30 3.51 -5.16 3.91
N TYR A 31 3.01 -4.51 2.86
CA TYR A 31 3.20 -4.92 1.47
C TYR A 31 3.60 -3.68 0.66
N TYR A 32 4.51 -3.88 -0.29
CA TYR A 32 4.85 -2.87 -1.28
C TYR A 32 4.14 -3.22 -2.59
N CYS A 33 3.48 -2.23 -3.18
CA CYS A 33 2.80 -2.30 -4.47
C CYS A 33 3.42 -1.24 -5.36
N ALA A 34 3.74 -1.60 -6.60
CA ALA A 34 4.40 -0.68 -7.53
C ALA A 34 3.43 0.40 -8.00
N ASP A 35 2.16 0.02 -8.18
CA ASP A 35 1.11 0.85 -8.74
C ASP A 35 -0.15 0.85 -7.86
N ALA A 36 -1.00 1.86 -8.08
CA ALA A 36 -2.22 2.04 -7.32
C ALA A 36 -3.22 0.88 -7.50
N THR A 37 -3.25 0.27 -8.69
CA THR A 37 -4.10 -0.88 -9.02
C THR A 37 -3.72 -2.11 -8.19
N GLU A 38 -2.42 -2.44 -8.14
CA GLU A 38 -1.91 -3.53 -7.31
C GLU A 38 -2.21 -3.32 -5.82
N ALA A 39 -2.13 -2.07 -5.35
CA ALA A 39 -2.44 -1.72 -3.97
C ALA A 39 -3.92 -1.99 -3.62
N VAL A 40 -4.84 -1.62 -4.53
CA VAL A 40 -6.27 -1.86 -4.37
C VAL A 40 -6.57 -3.36 -4.36
N GLU A 41 -6.07 -4.11 -5.34
CA GLU A 41 -6.27 -5.57 -5.40
C GLU A 41 -5.73 -6.27 -4.15
N LYS A 42 -4.55 -5.86 -3.69
CA LYS A 42 -3.95 -6.43 -2.49
C LYS A 42 -4.76 -6.10 -1.24
N ALA A 43 -5.23 -4.87 -1.10
CA ALA A 43 -6.06 -4.45 0.02
C ALA A 43 -7.37 -5.26 0.07
N LEU A 44 -8.05 -5.40 -1.06
CA LEU A 44 -9.28 -6.19 -1.18
C LEU A 44 -9.05 -7.67 -0.83
N SER A 45 -7.92 -8.25 -1.23
CA SER A 45 -7.56 -9.64 -0.88
C SER A 45 -7.30 -9.84 0.63
N LEU A 46 -7.00 -8.79 1.39
CA LEU A 46 -6.74 -8.87 2.83
C LEU A 46 -8.00 -8.68 3.68
N ILE A 47 -9.02 -8.04 3.12
CA ILE A 47 -10.29 -7.79 3.80
C ILE A 47 -11.11 -9.07 3.79
N SER A 48 -11.56 -9.52 4.96
CA SER A 48 -12.40 -10.72 5.05
C SER A 48 -13.81 -10.45 4.49
N PRO A 49 -14.46 -11.44 3.86
CA PRO A 49 -15.82 -11.29 3.36
C PRO A 49 -16.76 -10.92 4.53
N GLY A 50 -17.58 -9.88 4.32
CA GLY A 50 -18.49 -9.35 5.36
C GLY A 50 -17.88 -8.21 6.21
N SER A 51 -16.66 -7.77 5.92
CA SER A 51 -16.12 -6.56 6.53
C SER A 51 -16.77 -5.32 5.93
N THR A 52 -17.31 -4.45 6.76
CA THR A 52 -17.85 -3.15 6.32
C THR A 52 -16.72 -2.12 6.33
N LEU A 53 -16.45 -1.53 5.17
CA LEU A 53 -15.61 -0.34 5.10
C LEU A 53 -16.41 0.81 5.71
N LEU A 54 -15.93 1.38 6.82
CA LEU A 54 -16.46 2.65 7.31
C LEU A 54 -15.95 3.74 6.35
N GLU A 55 -16.69 3.94 5.27
CA GLU A 55 -16.53 5.10 4.40
C GLU A 55 -16.93 6.34 5.21
N GLU A 56 -15.97 6.96 5.89
CA GLU A 56 -16.13 8.35 6.34
C GLU A 56 -16.02 9.28 5.14
N SER A 57 -16.93 9.13 4.18
CA SER A 57 -17.07 10.06 3.07
C SER A 57 -17.99 11.21 3.50
N LYS A 58 -17.34 12.36 3.67
CA LYS A 58 -17.89 13.71 3.46
C LYS A 58 -18.97 14.17 4.45
N SER A 59 -18.52 14.73 5.57
CA SER A 59 -19.27 15.79 6.24
C SER A 59 -18.38 17.02 6.34
N LEU A 60 -18.89 18.10 5.73
CA LEU A 60 -18.37 19.47 5.56
C LEU A 60 -17.48 19.71 4.34
#